data_AF-A0AAW8RUL4-F1
#
_entry.id   AF-A0AAW8RUL4-F1
#
_cell.length_a   1.000
_cell.length_b   1.000
_cell.length_c   1.000
_cell.angle_alpha   90.00
_cell.angle_beta   90.00
_cell.angle_gamma   90.00
#
_symmetry.space_group_name_H-M   'P 1'
#
loop_
_entity.id
_entity.type
_entity.pdbx_description
1 polymer ?
#
loop_
_entity_poly.entity_id
_entity_poly.type
_entity_poly.pdbx_seq_one_letter_code
_entity_poly.pdbx_strand_id
1 'polypeptide(L)'
;MNQFKTRIEKYNYIRTQQKAKRMKAAKRTLPIVGTAMILSPAVLTMNNVKASAAEMGQTQNQSAFIEQLGASAMQVSASNDLYASIMVAQALVETGFGTSQLSAAPYYNLFGVKEYNGGPSVSMSTQEYLDGQWVTMNEPFAVYNSYAESFQAHANLLTGSYYAGARKSHTYSYQDAAIYLTGRYATDPGYAGKLISLIQTYNLTRFDTPGAGTAVQTANQTQNTTSQDSQSATASASGQSYTVQSGDSIWGIAEKFGISVDQLLADNGWSSDSTIMPGDTIVI
;
A
#
# COMPACT_ATOMS: atom_id res chain seq x y z
N MET A 1 -5.37 -12.02 37.19
CA MET A 1 -5.71 -11.43 35.87
C MET A 1 -6.52 -10.17 36.16
N ASN A 2 -6.02 -8.99 35.80
CA ASN A 2 -6.80 -7.76 36.01
C ASN A 2 -8.03 -7.81 35.10
N GLN A 3 -9.22 -7.81 35.69
CA GLN A 3 -10.48 -7.72 34.97
C GLN A 3 -10.73 -6.23 34.68
N PHE A 4 -10.60 -5.83 33.42
CA PHE A 4 -10.95 -4.48 32.96
C PHE A 4 -12.41 -4.50 32.48
N LYS A 5 -13.22 -3.56 32.95
CA LYS A 5 -14.65 -3.46 32.62
C LYS A 5 -14.88 -2.77 31.28
N THR A 6 -13.94 -1.94 30.82
CA THR A 6 -14.03 -1.18 29.56
C THR A 6 -12.69 -1.16 28.81
N ARG A 7 -12.72 -0.85 27.50
CA ARG A 7 -11.47 -0.68 26.72
C ARG A 7 -10.66 0.53 27.23
N ILE A 8 -11.35 1.57 27.71
CA ILE A 8 -10.74 2.75 28.33
C ILE A 8 -9.95 2.38 29.61
N GLU A 9 -10.50 1.53 30.47
CA GLU A 9 -9.80 1.08 31.69
C GLU A 9 -8.55 0.27 31.35
N LYS A 10 -8.64 -0.64 30.38
CA LYS A 10 -7.49 -1.41 29.88
C LYS A 10 -6.42 -0.49 29.29
N TYR A 11 -6.83 0.51 28.52
CA TYR A 11 -5.94 1.51 27.91
C TYR A 11 -5.17 2.30 28.98
N ASN A 12 -5.88 2.90 29.95
CA ASN A 12 -5.26 3.69 31.03
C ASN A 12 -4.30 2.84 31.87
N TYR A 13 -4.64 1.58 32.12
CA TYR A 13 -3.77 0.63 32.79
C TYR A 13 -2.48 0.34 32.00
N ILE A 14 -2.58 0.05 30.71
CA ILE A 14 -1.41 -0.22 29.85
C ILE A 14 -0.47 1.00 29.84
N ARG A 15 -1.03 2.21 29.65
CA ARG A 15 -0.27 3.46 29.65
C ARG A 15 0.47 3.71 30.96
N THR A 16 -0.18 3.49 32.11
CA THR A 16 0.44 3.67 33.43
C THR A 16 1.53 2.63 33.72
N GLN A 17 1.29 1.36 33.36
CA GLN A 17 2.30 0.30 33.50
C GLN A 17 3.52 0.54 32.60
N GLN A 18 3.32 1.01 31.37
CA GLN A 18 4.41 1.29 30.43
C GLN A 18 5.22 2.52 30.83
N LYS A 19 4.59 3.55 31.42
CA LYS A 19 5.33 4.66 32.07
C LYS A 19 6.25 4.16 33.19
N ALA A 20 5.81 3.18 33.98
CA ALA A 20 6.63 2.56 35.02
C ALA A 20 7.74 1.66 34.45
N LYS A 21 7.51 0.99 33.32
CA LYS A 21 8.52 0.17 32.60
C LYS A 21 9.56 1.01 31.86
N ARG A 22 9.20 2.19 31.33
CA ARG A 22 10.13 3.17 30.72
C ARG A 22 11.25 3.61 31.67
N MET A 23 11.01 3.61 32.98
CA MET A 23 12.05 3.83 33.98
C MET A 23 12.99 2.62 34.17
N LYS A 24 12.64 1.43 33.66
CA LYS A 24 13.35 0.17 33.93
C LYS A 24 13.97 -0.50 32.69
N ALA A 25 13.45 -0.27 31.48
CA ALA A 25 13.82 -1.03 30.28
C ALA A 25 14.35 -0.13 29.15
N ALA A 26 15.62 0.26 29.23
CA ALA A 26 16.32 0.98 28.16
C ALA A 26 16.94 0.06 27.09
N LYS A 27 16.50 -1.20 26.94
CA LYS A 27 17.06 -2.12 25.92
C LYS A 27 16.00 -3.09 25.35
N ARG A 28 15.91 -3.07 24.00
CA ARG A 28 15.18 -3.96 23.06
C ARG A 28 13.69 -3.66 22.81
N THR A 29 13.36 -3.33 21.55
CA THR A 29 12.01 -2.92 21.10
C THR A 29 11.58 -3.63 19.82
N LEU A 30 10.32 -4.10 19.80
CA LEU A 30 9.48 -4.23 18.60
C LEU A 30 8.29 -3.27 18.77
N PRO A 31 7.95 -2.44 17.76
CA PRO A 31 6.75 -1.61 17.81
C PRO A 31 5.49 -2.45 17.53
N ILE A 32 4.39 -2.10 18.20
CA ILE A 32 3.05 -2.62 17.89
C ILE A 32 2.39 -1.60 16.95
N VAL A 33 2.21 -1.97 15.69
CA VAL A 33 1.41 -1.18 14.73
C VAL A 33 -0.06 -1.40 15.10
N GLY A 34 -0.71 -0.36 15.59
CA GLY A 34 -2.14 -0.36 15.86
C GLY A 34 -2.87 0.34 14.73
N THR A 35 -3.23 -0.36 13.66
CA THR A 35 -4.13 0.19 12.65
C THR A 35 -5.56 0.20 13.18
N ALA A 36 -5.92 1.31 13.81
CA ALA A 36 -7.28 1.80 13.90
C ALA A 36 -7.29 3.31 13.59
N MET A 37 -6.64 3.72 12.50
CA MET A 37 -6.89 5.05 11.93
C MET A 37 -8.07 4.94 10.97
N ILE A 38 -9.24 5.38 11.41
CA ILE A 38 -10.24 5.88 10.46
C ILE A 38 -9.72 7.25 10.04
N LEU A 39 -8.94 7.30 8.98
CA LEU A 39 -8.85 8.51 8.17
C LEU A 39 -10.28 8.77 7.67
N SER A 40 -10.97 9.72 8.31
CA SER A 40 -12.17 10.29 7.72
C SER A 40 -11.79 10.77 6.31
N PRO A 41 -12.41 10.27 5.23
CA PRO A 41 -12.30 10.98 3.97
C PRO A 41 -12.96 12.34 4.18
N ALA A 42 -12.25 13.42 3.87
CA ALA A 42 -12.97 14.63 3.47
C ALA A 42 -13.89 14.20 2.31
N VAL A 43 -15.21 14.35 2.50
CA VAL A 43 -16.17 14.12 1.42
C VAL A 43 -15.88 15.18 0.36
N LEU A 44 -15.15 14.81 -0.69
CA LEU A 44 -15.06 15.61 -1.90
C LEU A 44 -16.43 15.51 -2.59
N THR A 45 -17.26 16.54 -2.41
CA THR A 45 -18.39 16.77 -3.28
C THR A 45 -17.87 16.90 -4.70
N MET A 46 -18.19 15.93 -5.56
CA MET A 46 -17.89 16.00 -6.99
C MET A 46 -18.75 17.09 -7.63
N ASN A 47 -18.22 18.30 -7.69
CA ASN A 47 -18.69 19.30 -8.64
C ASN A 47 -17.86 19.15 -9.91
N ASN A 48 -18.52 19.01 -11.06
CA ASN A 48 -17.87 19.05 -12.37
C ASN A 48 -17.15 20.40 -12.52
N VAL A 49 -15.81 20.40 -12.46
CA VAL A 49 -14.99 21.60 -12.65
C VAL A 49 -13.87 21.29 -13.64
N LYS A 50 -13.68 22.23 -14.57
CA LYS A 50 -12.60 22.25 -15.57
C LYS A 50 -11.23 22.18 -14.88
N ALA A 51 -10.35 21.35 -15.40
CA ALA A 51 -9.04 21.15 -14.82
C ALA A 51 -8.22 22.46 -14.76
N SER A 52 -7.64 22.77 -13.60
CA SER A 52 -6.93 24.04 -13.31
C SER A 52 -5.48 23.78 -12.88
N ALA A 53 -4.58 24.75 -13.07
CA ALA A 53 -3.15 24.65 -12.79
C ALA A 53 -2.78 24.22 -11.35
N ALA A 54 -3.70 24.33 -10.39
CA ALA A 54 -3.55 23.79 -9.04
C ALA A 54 -3.56 22.25 -9.00
N GLU A 55 -4.31 21.58 -9.88
CA GLU A 55 -4.31 20.11 -10.00
C GLU A 55 -3.03 19.59 -10.63
N MET A 56 -2.43 20.33 -11.57
CA MET A 56 -1.08 20.02 -12.07
C MET A 56 -0.03 20.13 -10.95
N GLY A 57 -0.11 21.15 -10.09
CA GLY A 57 0.78 21.30 -8.94
C GLY A 57 0.60 20.21 -7.87
N GLN A 58 -0.63 19.76 -7.60
CA GLN A 58 -0.89 18.66 -6.67
C GLN A 58 -0.44 17.30 -7.24
N THR A 59 -0.71 17.04 -8.52
CA THR A 59 -0.31 15.79 -9.19
C THR A 59 1.22 15.65 -9.22
N GLN A 60 1.95 16.74 -9.45
CA GLN A 60 3.42 16.73 -9.41
C GLN A 60 3.97 16.40 -8.01
N ASN A 61 3.36 16.95 -6.95
CA ASN A 61 3.76 16.64 -5.57
C ASN A 61 3.43 15.20 -5.17
N GLN A 62 2.29 14.66 -5.63
CA GLN A 62 1.90 13.26 -5.39
C GLN A 62 2.86 12.28 -6.09
N SER A 63 3.20 12.51 -7.35
CA SER A 63 4.16 11.68 -8.08
C SER A 63 5.53 11.69 -7.41
N ALA A 64 6.04 12.86 -7.01
CA ALA A 64 7.31 12.96 -6.29
C ALA A 64 7.30 12.21 -4.95
N PHE A 65 6.18 12.30 -4.21
CA PHE A 65 6.01 11.55 -2.97
C PHE A 65 5.99 10.03 -3.22
N ILE A 66 5.28 9.56 -4.24
CA ILE A 66 5.25 8.14 -4.63
C ILE A 66 6.64 7.62 -4.99
N GLU A 67 7.43 8.38 -5.74
CA GLU A 67 8.81 8.00 -6.07
C GLU A 67 9.70 7.92 -4.81
N GLN A 68 9.57 8.87 -3.89
CA GLN A 68 10.31 8.84 -2.63
C GLN A 68 9.95 7.63 -1.76
N LEU A 69 8.65 7.30 -1.69
CA LEU A 69 8.17 6.10 -1.00
C LEU A 69 8.64 4.83 -1.69
N GLY A 70 8.54 4.76 -3.02
CA GLY A 70 8.98 3.63 -3.84
C GLY A 70 10.46 3.32 -3.62
N ALA A 71 11.33 4.31 -3.73
CA ALA A 71 12.77 4.16 -3.48
C ALA A 71 13.05 3.63 -2.06
N SER A 72 12.31 4.10 -1.06
CA SER A 72 12.47 3.64 0.32
C SER A 72 11.92 2.22 0.53
N ALA A 73 10.76 1.90 -0.06
CA ALA A 73 10.14 0.59 0.03
C ALA A 73 11.00 -0.49 -0.66
N MET A 74 11.62 -0.18 -1.80
CA MET A 74 12.55 -1.08 -2.50
C MET A 74 13.73 -1.52 -1.64
N GLN A 75 14.27 -0.63 -0.80
CA GLN A 75 15.40 -0.95 0.08
C GLN A 75 15.03 -2.01 1.13
N VAL A 76 13.74 -2.07 1.49
CA VAL A 76 13.22 -2.90 2.57
C VAL A 76 12.57 -4.18 2.03
N SER A 77 11.79 -4.08 0.96
CA SER A 77 10.88 -5.14 0.51
C SER A 77 11.60 -6.45 0.16
N ALA A 78 12.72 -6.36 -0.56
CA ALA A 78 13.45 -7.53 -1.07
C ALA A 78 14.04 -8.40 0.06
N SER A 79 14.63 -7.77 1.09
CA SER A 79 15.22 -8.48 2.24
C SER A 79 14.17 -9.03 3.22
N ASN A 80 12.91 -8.59 3.09
CA ASN A 80 11.81 -8.95 3.97
C ASN A 80 10.74 -9.82 3.29
N ASP A 81 10.96 -10.29 2.05
CA ASP A 81 10.01 -11.15 1.31
C ASP A 81 8.62 -10.50 1.12
N LEU A 82 8.62 -9.19 0.80
CA LEU A 82 7.40 -8.38 0.63
C LEU A 82 7.38 -7.69 -0.74
N TYR A 83 6.19 -7.30 -1.20
CA TYR A 83 6.01 -6.45 -2.38
C TYR A 83 6.20 -4.97 -1.99
N ALA A 84 7.11 -4.26 -2.65
CA ALA A 84 7.25 -2.82 -2.50
C ALA A 84 5.97 -2.10 -2.94
N SER A 85 5.29 -2.61 -3.98
CA SER A 85 4.02 -2.09 -4.47
C SER A 85 2.94 -2.07 -3.38
N ILE A 86 2.81 -3.17 -2.62
CA ILE A 86 1.91 -3.24 -1.46
C ILE A 86 2.32 -2.26 -0.38
N MET A 87 3.61 -2.21 -0.03
CA MET A 87 4.10 -1.29 1.02
C MET A 87 3.80 0.17 0.67
N VAL A 88 4.06 0.60 -0.57
CA VAL A 88 3.76 1.95 -1.05
C VAL A 88 2.25 2.20 -1.06
N ALA A 89 1.44 1.28 -1.58
CA ALA A 89 -0.01 1.43 -1.63
C ALA A 89 -0.61 1.58 -0.22
N GLN A 90 -0.15 0.79 0.75
CA GLN A 90 -0.55 0.94 2.15
C GLN A 90 -0.15 2.31 2.68
N ALA A 91 1.10 2.75 2.47
CA ALA A 91 1.53 4.08 2.90
C ALA A 91 0.70 5.22 2.28
N LEU A 92 0.30 5.12 1.01
CA LEU A 92 -0.58 6.11 0.38
C LEU A 92 -1.96 6.17 1.06
N VAL A 93 -2.53 5.01 1.41
CA VAL A 93 -3.77 4.93 2.18
C VAL A 93 -3.59 5.52 3.57
N GLU A 94 -2.58 5.08 4.33
CA GLU A 94 -2.37 5.46 5.73
C GLU A 94 -1.97 6.93 5.93
N THR A 95 -1.43 7.57 4.89
CA THR A 95 -1.00 8.98 4.95
C THR A 95 -1.97 9.94 4.27
N GLY A 96 -2.96 9.43 3.54
CA GLY A 96 -3.76 10.24 2.63
C GLY A 96 -2.87 10.95 1.60
N PHE A 97 -2.02 10.20 0.90
CA PHE A 97 -1.02 10.73 -0.04
C PHE A 97 -0.05 11.76 0.58
N GLY A 98 0.43 11.51 1.79
CA GLY A 98 1.43 12.34 2.47
C GLY A 98 0.87 13.63 3.10
N THR A 99 -0.45 13.81 3.11
CA THR A 99 -1.10 14.99 3.73
C THR A 99 -1.09 14.92 5.26
N SER A 100 -0.89 13.74 5.84
CA SER A 100 -0.72 13.56 7.28
C SER A 100 0.54 14.25 7.79
N GLN A 101 0.39 15.17 8.75
CA GLN A 101 1.53 15.81 9.42
C GLN A 101 2.49 14.79 10.05
N LEU A 102 1.96 13.69 10.60
CA LEU A 102 2.75 12.64 11.22
C LEU A 102 3.62 11.88 10.20
N SER A 103 3.19 11.84 8.94
CA SER A 103 3.95 11.22 7.86
C SER A 103 5.08 12.13 7.37
N ALA A 104 4.94 13.44 7.45
CA ALA A 104 5.95 14.38 6.98
C ALA A 104 7.19 14.45 7.90
N ALA A 105 8.26 15.05 7.38
CA ALA A 105 9.38 15.47 8.20
C ALA A 105 8.89 16.42 9.32
N PRO A 106 9.43 16.32 10.55
CA PRO A 106 10.59 15.50 10.94
C PRO A 106 10.21 14.10 11.50
N TYR A 107 8.98 13.63 11.31
CA TYR A 107 8.46 12.44 12.00
C TYR A 107 8.54 11.15 11.17
N TYR A 108 8.31 11.26 9.85
CA TYR A 108 8.42 10.17 8.88
C TYR A 108 7.58 8.92 9.19
N ASN A 109 6.53 9.03 10.00
CA ASN A 109 5.73 7.89 10.44
C ASN A 109 4.53 7.66 9.51
N LEU A 110 4.76 6.80 8.52
CA LEU A 110 3.80 6.52 7.43
C LEU A 110 2.57 5.73 7.89
N PHE A 111 2.69 4.93 8.94
CA PHE A 111 1.69 3.93 9.32
C PHE A 111 1.04 4.21 10.68
N GLY A 112 1.17 5.43 11.20
CA GLY A 112 0.55 5.83 12.46
C GLY A 112 1.03 5.01 13.66
N VAL A 113 2.26 4.50 13.62
CA VAL A 113 2.80 3.57 14.63
C VAL A 113 2.91 4.29 15.97
N LYS A 114 2.38 3.68 17.03
CA LYS A 114 2.49 4.20 18.41
C LYS A 114 3.70 3.60 19.11
N GLU A 115 4.35 4.40 19.96
CA GLU A 115 5.60 4.02 20.66
C GLU A 115 5.49 4.23 22.18
N TYR A 116 5.39 3.11 22.90
CA TYR A 116 5.17 3.10 24.35
C TYR A 116 6.37 2.57 25.17
N ASN A 117 7.38 2.03 24.50
CA ASN A 117 8.54 1.37 25.11
C ASN A 117 9.72 2.32 25.38
N GLY A 118 9.58 3.61 25.05
CA GLY A 118 10.63 4.61 25.32
C GLY A 118 11.52 4.92 24.13
N GLY A 119 11.20 4.42 22.94
CA GLY A 119 11.81 4.88 21.70
C GLY A 119 11.43 6.33 21.37
N PRO A 120 12.10 6.93 20.35
CA PRO A 120 11.76 8.27 19.85
C PRO A 120 10.29 8.37 19.51
N SER A 121 9.62 9.37 20.07
CA SER A 121 8.18 9.55 19.88
C SER A 121 7.77 11.02 19.99
N VAL A 122 6.72 11.40 19.28
CA VAL A 122 6.02 12.68 19.40
C VAL A 122 4.62 12.45 19.98
N SER A 123 4.24 13.25 20.96
CA SER A 123 2.88 13.20 21.51
C SER A 123 1.95 14.03 20.63
N MET A 124 0.97 13.40 20.00
CA MET A 124 -0.02 14.08 19.16
C MET A 124 -1.44 13.65 19.50
N SER A 125 -2.38 14.55 19.30
CA SER A 125 -3.81 14.26 19.46
C SER A 125 -4.30 13.35 18.34
N THR A 126 -5.07 12.33 18.67
CA THR A 126 -5.71 11.40 17.73
C THR A 126 -7.13 11.07 18.19
N GLN A 127 -7.99 10.64 17.27
CA GLN A 127 -9.33 10.15 17.58
C GLN A 127 -9.30 8.63 17.70
N GLU A 128 -9.73 8.10 18.84
CA GLU A 128 -9.86 6.66 19.09
C GLU A 128 -11.34 6.30 19.18
N TYR A 129 -11.72 5.16 18.60
CA TYR A 129 -13.07 4.63 18.76
C TYR A 129 -13.10 3.62 19.91
N LEU A 130 -13.51 4.07 21.09
CA LEU A 130 -13.56 3.27 22.31
C LEU A 130 -15.00 3.15 22.79
N ASP A 131 -15.41 1.92 23.09
CA ASP A 131 -16.71 1.61 23.68
C ASP A 131 -17.91 2.24 22.91
N GLY A 132 -17.81 2.29 21.58
CA GLY A 132 -18.85 2.82 20.69
C GLY A 132 -18.79 4.33 20.44
N GLN A 133 -17.81 5.04 21.00
CA GLN A 133 -17.70 6.50 20.92
C GLN A 133 -16.32 6.93 20.43
N TRP A 134 -16.31 8.05 19.68
CA TRP A 134 -15.07 8.74 19.32
C TRP A 134 -14.55 9.56 20.50
N VAL A 135 -13.32 9.30 20.89
CA VAL A 135 -12.63 9.99 21.98
C VAL A 135 -11.32 10.56 21.45
N THR A 136 -11.12 11.86 21.65
CA THR A 136 -9.85 12.51 21.32
C THR A 136 -8.86 12.36 22.46
N MET A 137 -7.65 11.86 22.19
CA MET A 137 -6.59 11.72 23.19
C MET A 137 -5.20 11.89 22.61
N ASN A 138 -4.24 12.24 23.48
CA ASN A 138 -2.84 12.33 23.10
C ASN A 138 -2.18 10.96 23.14
N GLU A 139 -1.63 10.54 22.00
CA GLU A 139 -0.89 9.29 21.83
C GLU A 139 0.58 9.57 21.49
N PRO A 140 1.51 8.73 21.99
CA PRO A 140 2.90 8.80 21.58
C PRO A 140 3.06 8.07 20.25
N PHE A 141 3.23 8.81 19.16
CA PHE A 141 3.56 8.24 17.86
C PHE A 141 5.06 8.11 17.70
N ALA A 142 5.51 7.00 17.13
CA ALA A 142 6.92 6.78 16.81
C ALA A 142 7.45 7.89 15.89
N VAL A 143 8.72 8.25 16.07
CA VAL A 143 9.47 9.14 15.18
C VAL A 143 10.59 8.34 14.55
N TYR A 144 10.72 8.44 13.23
CA TYR A 144 11.76 7.78 12.44
C TYR A 144 12.68 8.82 11.82
N ASN A 145 13.90 8.42 11.46
CA ASN A 145 14.84 9.31 10.76
C ASN A 145 14.58 9.35 9.25
N SER A 146 13.83 8.39 8.71
CA SER A 146 13.53 8.28 7.27
C SER A 146 12.31 7.41 7.00
N TYR A 147 11.79 7.50 5.77
CA TYR A 147 10.74 6.59 5.30
C TYR A 147 11.19 5.13 5.25
N ALA A 148 12.47 4.85 4.94
CA ALA A 148 13.00 3.49 4.96
C ALA A 148 12.91 2.88 6.37
N GLU A 149 13.18 3.64 7.43
CA GLU A 149 13.00 3.18 8.82
C GLU A 149 11.53 2.90 9.15
N SER A 150 10.61 3.79 8.73
CA SER A 150 9.17 3.55 8.91
C SER A 150 8.70 2.31 8.14
N PHE A 151 9.17 2.11 6.91
CA PHE A 151 8.91 0.90 6.13
C PHE A 151 9.51 -0.35 6.76
N GLN A 152 10.70 -0.28 7.33
CA GLN A 152 11.31 -1.42 8.01
C GLN A 152 10.54 -1.80 9.28
N ALA A 153 10.07 -0.82 10.05
CA ALA A 153 9.21 -1.07 11.20
C ALA A 153 7.90 -1.77 10.79
N HIS A 154 7.32 -1.36 9.65
CA HIS A 154 6.14 -2.00 9.06
C HIS A 154 6.43 -3.39 8.49
N ALA A 155 7.57 -3.59 7.84
CA ALA A 155 8.00 -4.91 7.35
C ALA A 155 8.16 -5.92 8.49
N ASN A 156 8.67 -5.48 9.66
CA ASN A 156 8.76 -6.34 10.85
C ASN A 156 7.39 -6.82 11.35
N LEU A 157 6.32 -6.04 11.13
CA LEU A 157 4.94 -6.49 11.38
C LEU A 157 4.53 -7.53 10.35
N LEU A 158 4.64 -7.21 9.06
CA LEU A 158 4.14 -8.04 7.96
C LEU A 158 4.89 -9.36 7.76
N THR A 159 6.12 -9.46 8.27
CA THR A 159 6.89 -10.72 8.27
C THR A 159 6.51 -11.66 9.42
N GLY A 160 5.70 -11.20 10.38
CA GLY A 160 5.17 -12.03 11.45
C GLY A 160 4.23 -13.12 10.94
N SER A 161 4.09 -14.21 11.71
CA SER A 161 3.30 -15.39 11.31
C SER A 161 1.84 -15.08 10.96
N TYR A 162 1.23 -14.08 11.62
CA TYR A 162 -0.14 -13.66 11.35
C TYR A 162 -0.34 -13.08 9.94
N TYR A 163 0.71 -12.50 9.36
CA TYR A 163 0.71 -11.90 8.02
C TYR A 163 1.47 -12.75 6.99
N ALA A 164 1.82 -13.99 7.32
CA ALA A 164 2.65 -14.86 6.50
C ALA A 164 2.14 -15.03 5.06
N GLY A 165 0.81 -15.04 4.86
CA GLY A 165 0.19 -15.17 3.54
C GLY A 165 0.17 -13.88 2.69
N ALA A 166 0.73 -12.77 3.19
CA ALA A 166 0.96 -11.56 2.40
C ALA A 166 2.39 -11.46 1.84
N ARG A 167 3.25 -12.44 2.15
CA ARG A 167 4.66 -12.49 1.71
C ARG A 167 4.78 -13.02 0.30
N LYS A 168 5.75 -12.52 -0.48
CA LYS A 168 5.98 -12.93 -1.87
C LYS A 168 6.14 -14.44 -2.02
N SER A 169 6.86 -15.10 -1.09
CA SER A 169 7.04 -16.55 -1.12
C SER A 169 5.76 -17.38 -0.88
N HIS A 170 4.67 -16.77 -0.40
CA HIS A 170 3.39 -17.43 -0.10
C HIS A 170 2.26 -17.01 -1.04
N THR A 171 2.58 -16.21 -2.06
CA THR A 171 1.62 -15.60 -2.98
C THR A 171 2.13 -15.72 -4.41
N TYR A 172 1.23 -15.72 -5.38
CA TYR A 172 1.62 -15.66 -6.78
C TYR A 172 1.71 -14.22 -7.27
N SER A 173 0.98 -13.31 -6.62
CA SER A 173 0.85 -11.92 -7.05
C SER A 173 0.66 -10.94 -5.89
N TYR A 174 0.81 -9.64 -6.15
CA TYR A 174 0.51 -8.60 -5.16
C TYR A 174 -1.00 -8.57 -4.82
N GLN A 175 -1.86 -9.00 -5.75
CA GLN A 175 -3.31 -9.10 -5.55
C GLN A 175 -3.62 -10.12 -4.45
N ASP A 176 -2.96 -11.28 -4.46
CA ASP A 176 -3.11 -12.30 -3.41
C ASP A 176 -2.73 -11.73 -2.04
N ALA A 177 -1.62 -10.99 -1.99
CA ALA A 177 -1.18 -10.32 -0.76
C ALA A 177 -2.21 -9.28 -0.29
N ALA A 178 -2.75 -8.46 -1.19
CA ALA A 178 -3.80 -7.47 -0.88
C ALA A 178 -5.09 -8.13 -0.35
N ILE A 179 -5.51 -9.24 -0.97
CA ILE A 179 -6.65 -10.06 -0.52
C ILE A 179 -6.37 -10.62 0.87
N TYR A 180 -5.18 -11.19 1.10
CA TYR A 180 -4.83 -11.75 2.40
C TYR A 180 -4.86 -10.70 3.52
N LEU A 181 -4.39 -9.49 3.23
CA LEU A 181 -4.40 -8.36 4.16
C LEU A 181 -5.82 -7.87 4.50
N THR A 182 -6.82 -8.12 3.65
CA THR A 182 -8.21 -7.72 3.90
C THR A 182 -8.80 -8.51 5.07
N GLY A 183 -9.40 -7.80 6.03
CA GLY A 183 -9.90 -8.37 7.28
C GLY A 183 -8.81 -8.70 8.32
N ARG A 184 -7.52 -8.56 7.96
CA ARG A 184 -6.39 -8.83 8.88
C ARG A 184 -5.61 -7.57 9.25
N TYR A 185 -5.28 -6.77 8.27
CA TYR A 185 -4.60 -5.49 8.45
C TYR A 185 -5.59 -4.35 8.66
N ALA A 186 -6.68 -4.36 7.88
CA ALA A 186 -7.81 -3.46 8.02
C ALA A 186 -9.12 -4.26 8.05
N THR A 187 -10.11 -3.79 8.82
CA THR A 187 -11.45 -4.40 8.89
C THR A 187 -12.35 -4.00 7.70
N ASP A 188 -11.87 -3.11 6.84
CA ASP A 188 -12.57 -2.67 5.64
C ASP A 188 -12.66 -3.80 4.61
N PRO A 189 -13.87 -4.24 4.20
CA PRO A 189 -14.03 -5.27 3.17
C PRO A 189 -13.52 -4.85 1.79
N GLY A 190 -13.43 -3.54 1.51
CA GLY A 190 -12.90 -3.00 0.25
C GLY A 190 -11.38 -2.79 0.24
N TYR A 191 -10.66 -3.22 1.28
CA TYR A 191 -9.24 -2.90 1.45
C TYR A 191 -8.36 -3.40 0.29
N ALA A 192 -8.51 -4.66 -0.11
CA ALA A 192 -7.79 -5.20 -1.26
C ALA A 192 -8.03 -4.38 -2.54
N GLY A 193 -9.28 -4.04 -2.83
CA GLY A 193 -9.65 -3.25 -4.00
C GLY A 193 -8.98 -1.89 -4.01
N LYS A 194 -8.89 -1.21 -2.86
CA LYS A 194 -8.16 0.05 -2.71
C LYS A 194 -6.68 -0.11 -3.02
N LEU A 195 -6.02 -1.11 -2.43
CA LEU A 195 -4.59 -1.35 -2.68
C LEU A 195 -4.31 -1.69 -4.14
N ILE A 196 -5.09 -2.60 -4.72
CA ILE A 196 -4.94 -3.02 -6.12
C ILE A 196 -5.15 -1.83 -7.06
N SER A 197 -6.20 -1.02 -6.82
CA SER A 197 -6.47 0.17 -7.62
C SER A 197 -5.32 1.18 -7.55
N LEU A 198 -4.73 1.42 -6.37
CA LEU A 198 -3.56 2.30 -6.25
C LEU A 198 -2.34 1.73 -6.97
N ILE A 199 -2.08 0.42 -6.82
CA ILE A 199 -0.95 -0.25 -7.48
C ILE A 199 -1.07 -0.12 -9.00
N GLN A 200 -2.26 -0.30 -9.55
CA GLN A 200 -2.52 -0.17 -10.99
C GLN A 200 -2.44 1.27 -11.45
N THR A 201 -3.17 2.18 -10.79
CA THR A 201 -3.27 3.61 -11.16
C THR A 201 -1.90 4.27 -11.22
N TYR A 202 -1.02 3.92 -10.28
CA TYR A 202 0.31 4.50 -10.18
C TYR A 202 1.40 3.55 -10.64
N ASN A 203 1.10 2.43 -11.30
CA ASN A 203 2.08 1.45 -11.79
C ASN A 203 3.14 1.03 -10.75
N LEU A 204 2.72 0.75 -9.51
CA LEU A 204 3.64 0.57 -8.38
C LEU A 204 4.45 -0.73 -8.44
N THR A 205 4.07 -1.69 -9.29
CA THR A 205 4.83 -2.92 -9.53
C THR A 205 6.22 -2.65 -10.11
N ARG A 206 6.46 -1.46 -10.70
CA ARG A 206 7.81 -1.03 -11.08
C ARG A 206 8.79 -1.03 -9.90
N PHE A 207 8.30 -0.96 -8.66
CA PHE A 207 9.13 -1.02 -7.47
C PHE A 207 9.38 -2.46 -6.96
N ASP A 208 8.71 -3.48 -7.51
CA ASP A 208 8.84 -4.88 -7.04
C ASP A 208 10.07 -5.60 -7.61
N THR A 209 10.73 -5.01 -8.60
CA THR A 209 11.96 -5.52 -9.22
C THR A 209 13.17 -4.67 -8.80
N PRO A 210 14.21 -5.26 -8.18
CA PRO A 210 15.43 -4.53 -7.86
C PRO A 210 16.11 -4.03 -9.15
N GLY A 211 16.22 -2.71 -9.31
CA GLY A 211 16.91 -2.07 -10.45
C GLY A 211 16.03 -1.21 -11.38
N ALA A 212 14.70 -1.23 -11.24
CA ALA A 212 13.81 -0.39 -12.04
C ALA A 212 13.72 1.07 -11.54
N GLY A 213 14.17 1.35 -10.30
CA GLY A 213 14.13 2.67 -9.67
C GLY A 213 15.19 3.68 -10.18
N THR A 214 15.88 3.40 -11.29
CA THR A 214 16.91 4.29 -11.86
C THR A 214 16.63 4.66 -13.33
N ALA A 215 15.52 4.22 -13.91
CA ALA A 215 15.15 4.52 -15.29
C ALA A 215 13.95 5.47 -15.41
N VAL A 216 13.95 6.58 -14.67
CA VAL A 216 13.06 7.72 -14.98
C VAL A 216 13.81 9.04 -14.79
N GLN A 217 14.76 9.31 -15.67
CA GLN A 217 15.00 10.68 -16.13
C GLN A 217 15.25 10.66 -17.64
N THR A 218 14.48 11.48 -18.35
CA THR A 218 14.59 11.84 -19.78
C THR A 218 13.77 11.00 -20.76
N ALA A 219 12.44 11.15 -20.68
CA ALA A 219 11.64 11.31 -21.88
C ALA A 219 10.84 12.61 -21.74
N ASN A 220 11.54 13.73 -21.86
CA ASN A 220 10.90 15.01 -22.10
C ASN A 220 10.16 14.92 -23.44
N GLN A 221 8.84 15.03 -23.36
CA GLN A 221 7.98 15.29 -24.49
C GLN A 221 8.54 16.47 -25.30
N THR A 222 9.00 16.19 -26.51
CA THR A 222 8.91 17.19 -27.57
C THR A 222 7.53 17.03 -28.18
N GLN A 223 6.61 17.89 -27.75
CA GLN A 223 5.38 18.12 -28.49
C GLN A 223 5.77 18.57 -29.90
N ASN A 224 5.33 17.84 -30.92
CA ASN A 224 4.82 18.51 -32.09
C ASN A 224 3.83 17.67 -32.89
N THR A 225 2.73 18.34 -33.23
CA THR A 225 1.80 18.14 -34.35
C THR A 225 0.61 17.17 -34.21
N THR A 226 -0.56 17.83 -34.15
CA THR A 226 -1.84 17.56 -34.86
C THR A 226 -2.80 16.48 -34.36
N SER A 227 -3.91 16.96 -33.82
CA SER A 227 -5.23 16.34 -33.89
C SER A 227 -5.65 16.05 -35.33
N GLN A 228 -6.12 14.84 -35.61
CA GLN A 228 -7.44 14.52 -36.20
C GLN A 228 -7.49 13.08 -36.75
N ASP A 229 -8.48 12.36 -36.23
CA ASP A 229 -9.41 11.48 -36.94
C ASP A 229 -9.00 10.08 -37.46
N SER A 230 -9.97 9.17 -37.27
CA SER A 230 -10.27 7.93 -37.97
C SER A 230 -9.49 6.62 -37.70
N GLN A 231 -10.23 5.73 -37.03
CA GLN A 231 -10.58 4.36 -37.46
C GLN A 231 -9.58 3.18 -37.29
N SER A 232 -10.17 2.14 -36.69
CA SER A 232 -9.85 0.72 -36.68
C SER A 232 -8.80 0.22 -37.68
N ALA A 233 -7.83 -0.52 -37.14
CA ALA A 233 -7.29 -1.69 -37.80
C ALA A 233 -7.43 -2.89 -36.86
N THR A 234 -8.43 -3.70 -37.16
CA THR A 234 -8.57 -5.09 -36.73
C THR A 234 -7.35 -5.86 -37.21
N ALA A 235 -6.60 -6.45 -36.28
CA ALA A 235 -5.74 -7.58 -36.57
C ALA A 235 -6.05 -8.66 -35.54
N SER A 236 -7.07 -9.45 -35.85
CA SER A 236 -7.30 -10.76 -35.25
C SER A 236 -6.03 -11.59 -35.46
N ALA A 237 -5.31 -11.84 -34.38
CA ALA A 237 -4.38 -12.95 -34.27
C ALA A 237 -4.96 -14.00 -33.32
N SER A 238 -6.24 -14.36 -33.51
CA SER A 238 -6.86 -15.46 -32.78
C SER A 238 -6.19 -16.77 -33.19
N GLY A 239 -5.35 -17.34 -32.32
CA GLY A 239 -4.81 -18.69 -32.53
C GLY A 239 -3.40 -18.94 -32.02
N GLN A 240 -2.76 -18.01 -31.32
CA GLN A 240 -1.54 -18.34 -30.57
C GLN A 240 -1.96 -19.01 -29.26
N SER A 241 -1.31 -20.11 -28.91
CA SER A 241 -1.50 -20.74 -27.60
C SER A 241 -0.26 -20.50 -26.74
N TYR A 242 -0.49 -20.24 -25.46
CA TYR A 242 0.56 -20.01 -24.49
C TYR A 242 0.40 -20.97 -23.32
N THR A 243 1.49 -21.61 -22.90
CA THR A 243 1.50 -22.41 -21.68
C THR A 243 1.92 -21.52 -20.52
N VAL A 244 1.01 -21.34 -19.57
CA VAL A 244 1.22 -20.56 -18.34
C VAL A 244 2.45 -21.11 -17.61
N GLN A 245 3.40 -20.24 -17.30
CA GLN A 245 4.60 -20.55 -16.55
C GLN A 245 4.44 -20.18 -15.09
N SER A 246 5.29 -20.74 -14.23
CA SER A 246 5.33 -20.36 -12.82
C SER A 246 5.62 -18.87 -12.66
N GLY A 247 4.69 -18.12 -12.07
CA GLY A 247 4.80 -16.67 -11.89
C GLY A 247 4.02 -15.84 -12.91
N ASP A 248 3.39 -16.47 -13.91
CA ASP A 248 2.48 -15.78 -14.81
C ASP A 248 1.15 -15.41 -14.13
N SER A 249 0.57 -14.31 -14.57
CA SER A 249 -0.79 -13.88 -14.20
C SER A 249 -1.56 -13.53 -15.47
N ILE A 250 -2.90 -13.62 -15.43
CA ILE A 250 -3.76 -13.25 -16.57
C ILE A 250 -3.39 -11.86 -17.09
N TRP A 251 -3.17 -10.90 -16.19
CA TRP A 251 -2.76 -9.56 -16.57
C TRP A 251 -1.34 -9.51 -17.16
N GLY A 252 -0.36 -10.17 -16.53
CA GLY A 252 1.03 -10.17 -17.02
C GLY A 252 1.17 -10.85 -18.38
N ILE A 253 0.35 -11.86 -18.64
CA ILE A 253 0.21 -12.50 -19.95
C ILE A 253 -0.43 -11.53 -20.95
N ALA A 254 -1.57 -10.92 -20.60
CA ALA A 254 -2.25 -9.97 -21.48
C ALA A 254 -1.31 -8.83 -21.91
N GLU A 255 -0.56 -8.26 -20.96
CA GLU A 255 0.46 -7.25 -21.22
C GLU A 255 1.59 -7.76 -22.12
N LYS A 256 2.14 -8.96 -21.82
CA LYS A 256 3.21 -9.59 -22.62
C LYS A 256 2.84 -9.75 -24.09
N PHE A 257 1.56 -10.00 -24.37
CA PHE A 257 1.06 -10.22 -25.73
C PHE A 257 0.34 -9.01 -26.32
N GLY A 258 0.26 -7.90 -25.59
CA GLY A 258 -0.38 -6.67 -26.06
C GLY A 258 -1.89 -6.77 -26.27
N ILE A 259 -2.55 -7.70 -25.58
CA ILE A 259 -4.02 -7.87 -25.58
C ILE A 259 -4.61 -7.33 -24.26
N SER A 260 -5.90 -7.00 -24.25
CA SER A 260 -6.55 -6.62 -23.00
C SER A 260 -6.87 -7.86 -22.14
N VAL A 261 -6.97 -7.68 -20.83
CA VAL A 261 -7.42 -8.76 -19.94
C VAL A 261 -8.82 -9.22 -20.32
N ASP A 262 -9.73 -8.30 -20.66
CA ASP A 262 -11.08 -8.65 -21.09
C ASP A 262 -11.08 -9.50 -22.36
N GLN A 263 -10.19 -9.20 -23.31
CA GLN A 263 -10.01 -9.99 -24.52
C GLN A 263 -9.47 -11.39 -24.19
N LEU A 264 -8.42 -11.47 -23.37
CA LEU A 264 -7.83 -12.73 -22.94
C LEU A 264 -8.84 -13.60 -22.18
N LEU A 265 -9.64 -13.01 -21.29
CA LEU A 265 -10.70 -13.72 -20.56
C LEU A 265 -11.78 -14.21 -21.52
N ALA A 266 -12.24 -13.37 -22.44
CA ALA A 266 -13.26 -13.73 -23.42
C ALA A 266 -12.81 -14.88 -24.32
N ASP A 267 -11.57 -14.84 -24.80
CA ASP A 267 -10.99 -15.87 -25.69
C ASP A 267 -10.85 -17.23 -25.00
N ASN A 268 -10.75 -17.25 -23.67
CA ASN A 268 -10.63 -18.46 -22.86
C ASN A 268 -11.94 -18.84 -22.13
N GLY A 269 -13.04 -18.13 -22.37
CA GLY A 269 -14.32 -18.39 -21.69
C GLY A 269 -14.26 -18.17 -20.17
N TRP A 270 -13.39 -17.27 -19.74
CA TRP A 270 -13.11 -16.98 -18.35
C TRP A 270 -13.80 -15.71 -17.86
N SER A 271 -13.90 -15.62 -16.55
CA SER A 271 -14.45 -14.49 -15.80
C SER A 271 -13.34 -13.85 -14.97
N SER A 272 -13.56 -12.65 -14.43
CA SER A 272 -12.52 -11.89 -13.71
C SER A 272 -12.05 -12.54 -12.40
N ASP A 273 -12.76 -13.54 -11.91
CA ASP A 273 -12.43 -14.41 -10.78
C ASP A 273 -11.73 -15.73 -11.18
N SER A 274 -11.53 -15.95 -12.48
CA SER A 274 -10.82 -17.14 -12.97
C SER A 274 -9.36 -17.09 -12.57
N THR A 275 -8.84 -18.24 -12.11
CA THR A 275 -7.44 -18.41 -11.70
C THR A 275 -6.74 -19.32 -12.70
N ILE A 276 -5.53 -18.94 -13.12
CA ILE A 276 -4.68 -19.74 -14.00
C ILE A 276 -3.59 -20.45 -13.19
N MET A 277 -3.20 -21.64 -13.63
CA MET A 277 -2.18 -22.47 -13.02
C MET A 277 -1.02 -22.71 -14.00
N PRO A 278 0.23 -22.84 -13.51
CA PRO A 278 1.33 -23.24 -14.36
C PRO A 278 1.05 -24.58 -15.06
N GLY A 279 1.22 -24.59 -16.39
CA GLY A 279 0.87 -25.72 -17.26
C GLY A 279 -0.47 -25.54 -17.98
N ASP A 280 -1.32 -24.59 -17.58
CA ASP A 280 -2.53 -24.26 -18.32
C ASP A 280 -2.19 -23.77 -19.72
N THR A 281 -2.91 -24.27 -20.72
CA THR A 281 -2.80 -23.77 -22.09
C THR A 281 -3.92 -22.78 -22.35
N ILE A 282 -3.54 -21.57 -22.75
CA ILE A 282 -4.47 -20.46 -22.93
C ILE A 282 -4.36 -19.92 -24.34
N VAL A 283 -5.47 -19.42 -24.86
CA VAL A 283 -5.55 -18.74 -26.16
C VAL A 283 -5.15 -17.28 -25.98
N ILE A 284 -4.27 -16.80 -26.85
CA ILE A 284 -3.79 -15.41 -26.97
C ILE A 284 -4.29 -14.83 -28.29
#